data_AF-A0A920KLS3-F1
#
_entry.id   AF-A0A920KLS3-F1
#
_cell.length_a   1.000
_cell.length_b   1.000
_cell.length_c   1.000
_cell.angle_alpha   90.00
_cell.angle_beta   90.00
_cell.angle_gamma   90.00
#
_symmetry.space_group_name_H-M   'P 1'
#
loop_
_entity.id
_entity.type
_entity.pdbx_description
1 polymer ?
#
loop_
_entity_poly.entity_id
_entity_poly.type
_entity_poly.pdbx_seq_one_letter_code
_entity_poly.pdbx_strand_id
1 'polypeptide(L)'
;MAVPKRKTTPSKRNMRRSHHRAGTQLFAEDKKSGELRRPHHIDLSTGMYRGKQILVKKPKKEEIAETAAPSNAEEAAKTIEAPASK
;
A
#
# COMPACT_ATOMS: atom_id res chain seq x y z
N MET A 1 -39.69 5.12 28.80
CA MET A 1 -38.56 5.67 28.03
C MET A 1 -38.86 7.10 27.64
N ALA A 2 -37.87 7.99 27.60
CA ALA A 2 -38.09 9.38 27.19
C ALA A 2 -38.24 9.45 25.65
N VAL A 3 -39.36 10.01 25.19
CA VAL A 3 -39.65 10.19 23.76
C VAL A 3 -39.66 11.69 23.46
N PRO A 4 -39.06 12.16 22.36
CA PRO A 4 -39.14 13.56 21.97
C PRO A 4 -40.59 13.95 21.70
N LYS A 5 -41.07 14.97 22.42
CA LYS A 5 -42.43 15.50 22.24
C LYS A 5 -42.68 16.10 20.85
N ARG A 6 -41.63 16.59 20.17
CA ARG A 6 -41.71 17.24 18.85
C ARG A 6 -40.50 16.89 17.98
N LYS A 7 -40.68 16.97 16.65
CA LYS A 7 -39.61 16.84 15.67
C LYS A 7 -38.59 17.97 15.81
N THR A 8 -37.31 17.63 15.77
CA THR A 8 -36.24 18.65 15.71
C THR A 8 -36.23 19.31 14.33
N THR A 9 -36.26 20.64 14.30
CA THR A 9 -36.24 21.40 13.04
C THR A 9 -34.91 21.17 12.30
N PRO A 10 -34.91 21.23 10.95
CA PRO A 10 -33.68 21.10 10.17
C PRO A 10 -32.61 22.13 10.57
N SER A 11 -33.00 23.39 10.81
CA SER A 11 -32.10 24.43 11.28
C SER A 11 -31.43 24.07 12.63
N LYS A 12 -32.20 23.65 13.64
CA LYS A 12 -31.66 23.24 14.95
C LYS A 12 -30.75 22.02 14.85
N ARG A 13 -31.06 21.07 13.95
CA ARG A 13 -30.20 19.91 13.69
C ARG A 13 -28.89 20.32 13.03
N ASN A 14 -28.94 21.19 12.03
CA ASN A 14 -27.77 21.61 11.26
C ASN A 14 -26.84 22.50 12.08
N MET A 15 -27.39 23.42 12.89
CA MET A 15 -26.60 24.21 13.85
C MET A 15 -25.92 23.32 14.89
N ARG A 16 -26.58 22.27 15.39
CA ARG A 16 -25.92 21.31 16.28
C ARG A 16 -24.78 20.56 15.56
N ARG A 17 -24.97 20.23 14.28
CA ARG A 17 -23.98 19.53 13.45
C ARG A 17 -22.90 20.43 12.86
N SER A 18 -22.92 21.74 13.10
CA SER A 18 -21.95 22.67 12.51
C SER A 18 -20.49 22.34 12.88
N HIS A 19 -20.28 21.73 14.05
CA HIS A 19 -18.97 21.31 14.54
C HIS A 19 -18.65 19.83 14.24
N HIS A 20 -19.56 19.09 13.61
CA HIS A 20 -19.36 17.68 13.24
C HIS A 20 -18.54 17.53 11.95
N ARG A 21 -17.40 18.22 11.86
CA ARG A 21 -16.47 18.09 10.74
C ARG A 21 -15.30 17.20 11.12
N ALA A 22 -14.82 16.39 10.18
CA ALA A 22 -13.54 15.73 10.34
C ALA A 22 -12.41 16.77 10.27
N GLY A 23 -11.38 16.61 11.10
CA GLY A 23 -10.19 17.45 11.05
C GLY A 23 -9.27 17.05 9.90
N THR A 24 -8.62 18.03 9.28
CA THR A 24 -7.59 17.80 8.25
C THR A 24 -6.31 17.28 8.89
N GLN A 25 -5.70 16.27 8.29
CA GLN A 25 -4.39 15.76 8.67
C GLN A 25 -3.27 16.61 8.03
N LEU A 26 -2.25 16.94 8.81
CA LEU A 26 -1.04 17.58 8.29
C LEU A 26 -0.11 16.55 7.66
N PHE A 27 0.48 16.93 6.53
CA PHE A 27 1.55 16.21 5.85
C PHE A 27 2.76 17.13 5.72
N ALA A 28 3.94 16.55 5.86
CA ALA A 28 5.22 17.20 5.69
C ALA A 28 6.04 16.41 4.67
N GLU A 29 6.75 17.12 3.80
CA GLU A 29 7.65 16.51 2.83
C GLU A 29 8.89 15.92 3.55
N ASP A 30 9.34 14.75 3.12
CA ASP A 30 10.65 14.25 3.50
C ASP A 30 11.76 14.84 2.64
N LYS A 31 12.85 15.26 3.29
CA LYS A 31 13.97 15.94 2.62
C LYS A 31 14.80 15.02 1.75
N LYS A 32 14.74 13.70 1.98
CA LYS A 32 15.56 12.70 1.27
C LYS A 32 14.76 12.01 0.17
N SER A 33 13.54 11.55 0.46
CA SER A 33 12.70 10.86 -0.54
C SER A 33 11.75 11.77 -1.31
N GLY A 34 11.49 12.99 -0.81
CA GLY A 34 10.45 13.87 -1.38
C GLY A 34 9.02 13.38 -1.16
N GLU A 35 8.83 12.23 -0.49
CA GLU A 35 7.50 11.68 -0.20
C GLU A 35 6.78 12.47 0.91
N LEU A 36 5.45 12.55 0.81
CA LEU A 36 4.60 13.15 1.85
C LEU A 36 4.44 12.17 3.01
N ARG A 37 4.89 12.59 4.20
CA ARG A 37 4.76 11.82 5.45
C ARG A 37 3.97 12.61 6.48
N ARG A 38 3.42 11.91 7.47
CA ARG A 38 2.85 12.58 8.66
C ARG A 38 3.99 13.14 9.52
N PRO A 39 3.85 14.33 10.11
CA PRO A 39 4.82 14.84 11.07
C PRO A 39 5.10 13.82 12.18
N HIS A 40 6.37 13.69 12.58
CA HIS A 40 6.85 12.76 13.61
C HIS A 40 6.67 11.26 13.32
N HIS A 41 6.20 10.88 12.13
CA HIS A 41 6.10 9.48 11.73
C HIS A 41 7.28 9.07 10.86
N ILE A 42 7.61 7.78 10.94
CA ILE A 42 8.57 7.13 10.05
C ILE A 42 7.90 6.97 8.69
N ASP A 43 8.66 7.18 7.61
CA ASP A 43 8.20 6.79 6.28
C ASP A 43 8.22 5.26 6.15
N LEU A 44 7.07 4.66 5.84
CA LEU A 44 6.93 3.21 5.68
C LEU A 44 7.52 2.71 4.35
N SER A 45 7.68 3.57 3.34
CA SER A 45 8.26 3.25 2.04
C SER A 45 9.76 3.00 2.17
N THR A 46 10.48 4.00 2.68
CA THR A 46 11.95 3.94 2.85
C THR A 46 12.38 3.40 4.21
N GLY A 47 11.51 3.40 5.22
CA GLY A 47 11.86 3.04 6.59
C GLY A 47 12.71 4.10 7.31
N MET A 48 12.77 5.31 6.75
CA MET A 48 13.63 6.40 7.19
C MET A 48 12.91 7.40 8.11
N TYR A 49 13.63 7.89 9.12
CA TYR A 49 13.18 9.01 9.95
C TYR A 49 14.37 9.87 10.39
N ARG A 50 14.26 11.18 10.18
CA ARG A 50 15.32 12.17 10.49
C ARG A 50 16.69 11.75 9.94
N GLY A 51 16.70 11.14 8.77
CA GLY A 51 17.91 10.70 8.06
C GLY A 51 18.55 9.40 8.55
N LYS A 52 17.96 8.72 9.54
CA LYS A 52 18.38 7.40 10.04
C LYS A 52 17.43 6.30 9.56
N GLN A 53 17.99 5.15 9.18
CA GLN A 53 17.21 3.96 8.84
C GLN A 53 16.71 3.32 10.13
N ILE A 54 15.39 3.30 10.35
CA ILE A 54 14.78 2.70 11.54
C ILE A 54 14.20 1.33 11.23
N LEU A 55 13.51 1.21 10.10
CA LEU A 55 12.97 -0.07 9.63
C LEU A 55 13.93 -0.67 8.60
N VAL A 56 14.72 -1.66 8.99
CA VAL A 56 15.42 -2.50 8.01
C VAL A 56 14.36 -3.36 7.34
N LYS A 57 14.09 -3.12 6.05
CA LYS A 57 13.20 -3.97 5.26
C LYS A 57 13.77 -5.39 5.28
N LYS A 58 13.15 -6.29 6.05
CA LYS A 58 13.30 -7.72 5.79
C LYS A 58 12.67 -7.95 4.40
N PRO A 59 13.36 -8.62 3.46
CA PRO A 59 12.76 -8.90 2.16
C PRO A 59 11.47 -9.70 2.42
N LYS A 60 10.32 -9.07 2.13
CA LYS A 60 9.08 -9.82 2.02
C LYS A 60 9.24 -10.68 0.78
N LYS A 61 9.18 -12.00 0.98
CA LYS A 61 8.96 -12.99 -0.08
C LYS A 61 7.81 -12.48 -0.93
N GLU A 62 8.13 -12.12 -2.15
CA GLU A 62 7.18 -11.68 -3.15
C GLU A 62 6.20 -12.82 -3.45
N GLU A 63 5.01 -12.38 -3.80
CA GLU A 63 3.96 -13.09 -4.50
C GLU A 63 4.53 -14.04 -5.56
N ILE A 64 4.47 -15.35 -5.28
CA ILE A 64 4.60 -16.40 -6.29
C ILE A 64 3.50 -17.41 -5.98
N ALA A 65 2.35 -17.30 -6.67
CA ALA A 65 1.46 -18.40 -7.08
C ALA A 65 0.03 -17.90 -7.36
N GLU A 66 -0.18 -17.24 -8.51
CA GLU A 66 -1.43 -17.13 -9.31
C GLU A 66 -1.17 -15.97 -10.29
N THR A 67 -0.37 -16.12 -11.33
CA THR A 67 -0.82 -16.61 -12.64
C THR A 67 0.37 -17.08 -13.47
N ALA A 68 0.60 -18.39 -13.54
CA ALA A 68 1.34 -19.01 -14.65
C ALA A 68 0.90 -20.47 -14.73
N ALA A 69 -0.02 -20.76 -15.64
CA ALA A 69 -0.43 -22.11 -15.96
C ALA A 69 0.74 -22.87 -16.62
N PRO A 70 0.95 -24.16 -16.31
CA PRO A 70 2.06 -24.96 -16.81
C PRO A 70 1.69 -25.68 -18.11
N SER A 71 2.50 -25.52 -19.16
CA SER A 71 2.58 -26.51 -20.24
C SER A 71 3.94 -26.44 -20.92
N ASN A 72 4.90 -27.20 -20.42
CA ASN A 72 5.97 -27.72 -21.25
C ASN A 72 6.32 -29.13 -20.75
N ALA A 73 5.61 -30.09 -21.33
CA ALA A 73 5.98 -31.48 -21.37
C ALA A 73 6.10 -31.85 -22.85
N GLU A 74 7.32 -31.73 -23.38
CA GLU A 74 7.79 -32.64 -24.43
C GLU A 74 9.32 -32.69 -24.35
N GLU A 75 9.75 -33.74 -23.66
CA GLU A 75 11.09 -34.30 -23.65
C GLU A 75 11.31 -35.09 -24.96
N ALA A 76 12.58 -35.32 -25.29
CA ALA A 76 13.09 -36.27 -26.30
C ALA A 76 13.30 -35.75 -27.74
N ALA A 77 14.46 -35.11 -27.96
CA ALA A 77 15.44 -35.58 -28.95
C ALA A 77 16.72 -34.73 -28.89
N LYS A 78 17.73 -35.20 -28.16
CA LYS A 78 19.12 -34.73 -28.29
C LYS A 78 19.99 -35.97 -28.48
N THR A 79 20.27 -36.33 -29.72
CA THR A 79 21.24 -37.38 -30.05
C THR A 79 22.08 -36.96 -31.28
N ILE A 80 23.27 -36.46 -30.95
CA ILE A 80 24.58 -36.72 -31.56
C ILE A 80 24.86 -36.20 -32.98
N GLU A 81 25.72 -35.18 -32.98
CA GLU A 81 26.52 -34.64 -34.07
C GLU A 81 27.84 -35.42 -34.20
N ALA A 82 28.26 -35.77 -35.43
CA ALA A 82 29.65 -35.88 -35.93
C ALA A 82 29.65 -36.41 -37.41
N PRO A 83 30.77 -36.40 -38.16
CA PRO A 83 31.34 -35.27 -38.91
C PRO A 83 31.50 -35.58 -40.43
N ALA A 84 32.01 -34.61 -41.19
CA ALA A 84 32.12 -34.56 -42.66
C ALA A 84 32.77 -35.76 -43.41
N SER A 85 32.28 -36.07 -44.63
CA SER A 85 33.10 -36.45 -45.80
C SER A 85 32.29 -36.56 -47.11
N LYS A 86 32.82 -35.94 -48.18
CA LYS A 86 32.40 -35.90 -49.61
C LYS A 86 31.23 -35.00 -50.00
#